data_AF-A0A1Y2FYJ9-F1
#
_entry.id   AF-A0A1Y2FYJ9-F1
#
_cell.length_a   1.000
_cell.length_b   1.000
_cell.length_c   1.000
_cell.angle_alpha   90.00
_cell.angle_beta   90.00
_cell.angle_gamma   90.00
#
_symmetry.space_group_name_H-M   'P 1'
#
loop_
_entity.id
_entity.type
_entity.pdbx_description
1 polymer ?
#
loop_
_entity_poly.entity_id
_entity_poly.type
_entity_poly.pdbx_seq_one_letter_code
_entity_poly.pdbx_strand_id
1 'polypeptide(L)'
;MFKKFTPKEDISSSTALKSSIQRQHRQKLLAQYPFLSTAALPLPKNEDADEDLDSDEEPQPVQQRKKGAGKDKREKKEDKRGGGKGGKKGRQQEEVVEDQSEEQQGAGEDEVLTVLDTIWPKKEGLTLVKCKDALTILALHGEPLFFQHFEGPYYPTLKILHKYPALLPRVGVDRGAIKFVLAGANIMCPGLTSPTAYLPPTSANIPSGTPVAVYAYGKEEALAIGLTAMSTDDIRNINKNCGVETVTYLGDDLWRLEKI
;
A
#
# COMPACT_ATOMS: atom_id res chain seq x y z
N MET A 1 18.41 1.24 6.84
CA MET A 1 18.18 2.18 5.72
C MET A 1 17.62 3.53 6.18
N PHE A 2 16.63 3.57 7.09
CA PHE A 2 15.93 4.82 7.48
C PHE A 2 16.25 5.35 8.89
N LYS A 3 17.49 5.23 9.36
CA LYS A 3 17.86 5.63 10.75
C LYS A 3 18.01 7.15 10.94
N LYS A 4 18.23 7.89 9.85
CA LYS A 4 18.37 9.35 9.80
C LYS A 4 17.67 9.89 8.55
N PHE A 5 16.44 9.44 8.31
CA PHE A 5 15.67 9.87 7.14
C PHE A 5 14.75 11.03 7.54
N THR A 6 14.91 12.17 6.89
CA THR A 6 14.04 13.33 7.07
C THR A 6 13.44 13.72 5.72
N PRO A 7 12.10 13.72 5.57
CA PRO A 7 11.46 14.05 4.30
C PRO A 7 11.92 15.37 3.69
N LYS A 8 12.13 16.39 4.53
CA LYS A 8 12.51 17.74 4.08
C LYS A 8 13.90 17.80 3.44
N GLU A 9 14.83 16.97 3.90
CA GLU A 9 16.22 17.02 3.42
C GLU A 9 16.50 15.91 2.42
N ASP A 10 15.87 14.74 2.57
CA ASP A 10 16.24 13.52 1.87
C ASP A 10 15.38 13.23 0.64
N ILE A 11 14.25 13.91 0.46
CA ILE A 11 13.46 13.82 -0.77
C ILE A 11 14.07 14.73 -1.83
N SER A 12 14.47 14.14 -2.95
CA SER A 12 15.04 14.85 -4.09
C SER A 12 13.97 15.27 -5.10
N SER A 13 12.98 14.42 -5.35
CA SER A 13 11.88 14.69 -6.28
C SER A 13 10.69 13.78 -6.00
N SER A 14 9.50 14.25 -6.34
CA SER A 14 8.25 13.50 -6.23
C SER A 14 7.48 13.66 -7.53
N THR A 15 7.13 12.54 -8.18
CA THR A 15 6.51 12.53 -9.50
C THR A 15 5.36 11.55 -9.56
N ALA A 16 4.19 11.99 -10.04
CA ALA A 16 3.07 11.10 -10.33
C ALA A 16 3.40 10.18 -11.52
N LEU A 17 3.23 8.87 -11.32
CA LEU A 17 3.53 7.87 -12.34
C LEU A 17 2.43 7.81 -13.41
N LYS A 18 2.85 7.70 -14.68
CA LYS A 18 1.94 7.42 -15.80
C LYS A 18 1.38 6.00 -15.69
N SER A 19 0.18 5.79 -16.23
CA SER A 19 -0.53 4.50 -16.19
C SER A 19 0.30 3.30 -16.70
N SER A 20 1.07 3.47 -17.77
CA SER A 20 1.95 2.41 -18.31
C SER A 20 3.04 1.99 -17.31
N ILE A 21 3.69 2.95 -16.66
CA ILE A 21 4.75 2.68 -15.66
C ILE A 21 4.16 2.05 -14.40
N GLN A 22 2.96 2.49 -14.00
CA GLN A 22 2.24 1.86 -12.90
C GLN A 22 1.98 0.36 -13.16
N ARG A 23 1.52 0.00 -14.37
CA ARG A 23 1.34 -1.41 -14.77
C ARG A 23 2.64 -2.21 -14.66
N GLN A 24 3.77 -1.63 -15.06
CA GLN A 24 5.09 -2.27 -14.91
C GLN A 24 5.46 -2.52 -13.45
N HIS A 25 5.24 -1.55 -12.55
CA HIS A 25 5.49 -1.75 -11.12
C HIS A 25 4.55 -2.81 -10.51
N ARG A 26 3.27 -2.85 -10.90
CA ARG A 26 2.36 -3.93 -10.47
C ARG A 26 2.88 -5.30 -10.88
N GLN A 27 3.30 -5.46 -12.13
CA GLN A 27 3.86 -6.73 -12.63
C GLN A 27 5.09 -7.15 -11.84
N LYS A 28 6.00 -6.21 -11.55
CA LYS A 28 7.19 -6.48 -10.73
C LYS A 28 6.83 -6.92 -9.30
N LEU A 29 5.87 -6.23 -8.67
CA LEU A 29 5.40 -6.57 -7.32
C LEU A 29 4.72 -7.95 -7.29
N LEU A 30 3.89 -8.27 -8.29
CA LEU A 30 3.24 -9.58 -8.39
C LEU A 30 4.24 -10.72 -8.65
N ALA A 31 5.26 -10.46 -9.48
CA ALA A 31 6.33 -11.43 -9.74
C ALA A 31 7.17 -11.70 -8.48
N GLN A 32 7.42 -10.66 -7.67
CA GLN A 32 8.20 -10.78 -6.45
C GLN A 32 7.40 -11.37 -5.28
N TYR A 33 6.12 -11.01 -5.16
CA TYR A 33 5.24 -11.42 -4.08
C TYR A 33 3.97 -12.07 -4.64
N PRO A 34 3.99 -13.38 -4.91
CA PRO A 34 2.82 -14.09 -5.42
C PRO A 34 1.58 -13.97 -4.53
N PHE A 35 1.76 -13.79 -3.22
CA PHE A 35 0.66 -13.57 -2.27
C PHE A 35 -0.24 -12.38 -2.66
N LEU A 36 0.31 -11.35 -3.29
CA LEU A 36 -0.43 -10.17 -3.75
C LEU A 36 -1.49 -10.50 -4.83
N SER A 37 -1.33 -11.62 -5.54
CA SER A 37 -2.31 -12.11 -6.53
C SER A 37 -3.46 -12.90 -5.93
N THR A 38 -3.38 -13.25 -4.64
CA THR A 38 -4.43 -14.00 -3.94
C THR A 38 -5.71 -13.17 -3.88
N ALA A 39 -6.87 -13.83 -3.98
CA ALA A 39 -8.16 -13.23 -3.72
C ALA A 39 -8.18 -12.65 -2.30
N ALA A 40 -8.45 -11.35 -2.18
CA ALA A 40 -8.84 -10.76 -0.90
C ALA A 40 -10.21 -11.33 -0.56
N LEU A 41 -10.29 -12.14 0.50
CA LEU A 41 -11.59 -12.53 1.04
C LEU A 41 -12.38 -11.24 1.27
N PRO A 42 -13.66 -11.17 0.84
CA PRO A 42 -14.50 -10.04 1.18
C PRO A 42 -14.46 -9.87 2.69
N LEU A 43 -14.12 -8.68 3.18
CA LEU A 43 -14.41 -8.35 4.57
C LEU A 43 -15.90 -8.67 4.78
N PRO A 44 -16.29 -9.37 5.85
CA PRO A 44 -17.70 -9.48 6.18
C PRO A 44 -18.23 -8.05 6.20
N LYS A 45 -19.16 -7.75 5.29
CA LYS A 45 -20.00 -6.56 5.45
C LYS A 45 -20.63 -6.77 6.82
N ASN A 46 -20.43 -5.85 7.74
CA ASN A 46 -21.26 -5.79 8.94
C ASN A 46 -22.68 -5.62 8.38
N GLU A 47 -23.40 -6.72 8.24
CA GLU A 47 -24.83 -6.73 7.99
C GLU A 47 -25.41 -5.95 9.16
N ASP A 48 -26.15 -4.92 8.79
CA ASP A 48 -26.69 -3.90 9.66
C ASP A 48 -27.30 -4.55 10.90
N ALA A 49 -26.76 -4.18 12.07
CA ALA A 49 -27.38 -4.46 13.35
C ALA A 49 -28.58 -3.51 13.52
N ASP A 50 -29.59 -3.71 12.69
CA ASP A 50 -30.95 -3.23 12.92
C ASP A 50 -31.78 -4.47 13.31
N GLU A 51 -31.54 -4.97 14.53
CA GLU A 51 -32.51 -5.83 15.19
C GLU A 51 -33.64 -4.95 15.71
N ASP A 52 -34.74 -4.95 14.95
CA ASP A 52 -36.06 -4.49 15.35
C ASP A 52 -36.44 -5.08 16.73
N LEU A 53 -36.53 -4.21 17.73
CA LEU A 53 -37.20 -4.49 19.01
C LEU A 53 -38.28 -3.44 19.24
N ASP A 54 -39.47 -3.73 18.70
CA ASP A 54 -40.74 -3.12 19.08
C ASP A 54 -41.26 -3.74 20.38
N SER A 55 -41.53 -2.90 21.40
CA SER A 55 -42.83 -2.76 22.09
C SER A 55 -42.67 -2.18 23.51
N ASP A 56 -43.13 -0.94 23.74
CA ASP A 56 -44.28 -0.66 24.63
C ASP A 56 -44.57 0.85 24.81
N GLU A 57 -45.83 1.21 24.49
CA GLU A 57 -46.66 2.41 24.73
C GLU A 57 -46.53 3.04 26.16
N GLU A 58 -46.83 4.29 26.51
CA GLU A 58 -47.39 5.58 25.99
C GLU A 58 -47.26 6.60 27.18
N PRO A 59 -47.81 7.84 27.25
CA PRO A 59 -48.42 8.73 26.25
C PRO A 59 -47.93 10.21 26.26
N GLN A 60 -48.36 10.96 25.25
CA GLN A 60 -48.07 12.39 24.99
C GLN A 60 -48.79 13.38 25.93
N PRO A 61 -48.50 14.71 25.79
CA PRO A 61 -49.58 15.54 25.25
C PRO A 61 -49.17 16.61 24.21
N VAL A 62 -49.85 16.54 23.07
CA VAL A 62 -50.51 17.61 22.26
C VAL A 62 -50.15 19.09 22.52
N GLN A 63 -49.67 19.80 21.48
CA GLN A 63 -50.25 21.09 21.05
C GLN A 63 -49.85 21.59 19.64
N GLN A 64 -50.89 21.67 18.79
CA GLN A 64 -51.28 22.71 17.82
C GLN A 64 -50.46 23.05 16.55
N ARG A 65 -51.16 22.86 15.42
CA ARG A 65 -50.95 23.39 14.06
C ARG A 65 -51.28 24.90 13.94
N LYS A 66 -50.52 25.63 13.11
CA LYS A 66 -51.00 26.65 12.12
C LYS A 66 -49.97 26.72 10.98
N LYS A 67 -50.26 26.33 9.72
CA LYS A 67 -50.94 27.02 8.60
C LYS A 67 -50.33 28.38 8.18
N GLY A 68 -49.91 28.45 6.91
CA GLY A 68 -49.68 29.67 6.09
C GLY A 68 -48.46 29.48 5.15
N ALA A 69 -48.56 29.16 3.86
CA ALA A 69 -49.20 29.80 2.70
C ALA A 69 -48.43 31.01 2.11
N GLY A 70 -47.97 30.85 0.86
CA GLY A 70 -47.67 31.91 -0.12
C GLY A 70 -46.20 32.29 -0.30
N LYS A 71 -45.71 32.75 -1.44
CA LYS A 71 -46.21 32.83 -2.83
C LYS A 71 -45.07 33.45 -3.67
N ASP A 72 -44.93 33.00 -4.92
CA ASP A 72 -44.48 33.73 -6.13
C ASP A 72 -43.43 34.88 -6.04
N LYS A 73 -42.39 34.80 -6.89
CA LYS A 73 -42.24 35.75 -8.01
C LYS A 73 -41.22 35.33 -9.09
N ARG A 74 -41.74 35.36 -10.33
CA ARG A 74 -41.10 35.31 -11.64
C ARG A 74 -40.42 36.64 -12.02
N GLU A 75 -39.57 36.54 -13.05
CA GLU A 75 -39.28 37.45 -14.21
C GLU A 75 -37.76 37.58 -14.42
N LYS A 76 -37.11 37.14 -15.52
CA LYS A 76 -37.26 37.21 -17.00
C LYS A 76 -36.77 38.53 -17.63
N LYS A 77 -35.65 38.46 -18.39
CA LYS A 77 -35.37 39.01 -19.75
C LYS A 77 -33.86 38.89 -20.06
N GLU A 78 -33.38 38.25 -21.15
CA GLU A 78 -33.36 38.67 -22.59
C GLU A 78 -32.74 40.08 -22.78
N ASP A 79 -31.82 40.40 -23.69
CA ASP A 79 -31.33 39.79 -24.94
C ASP A 79 -30.14 40.67 -25.47
N LYS A 80 -29.38 40.17 -26.47
CA LYS A 80 -28.72 40.91 -27.60
C LYS A 80 -27.29 40.46 -28.01
N ARG A 81 -27.31 39.62 -29.06
CA ARG A 81 -26.60 39.64 -30.36
C ARG A 81 -25.53 40.69 -30.72
N GLY A 82 -24.54 40.18 -31.47
CA GLY A 82 -23.82 40.83 -32.60
C GLY A 82 -22.30 40.53 -32.57
N GLY A 83 -21.56 40.08 -33.59
CA GLY A 83 -21.80 39.78 -35.00
C GLY A 83 -20.49 39.97 -35.82
N GLY A 84 -20.04 38.94 -36.55
CA GLY A 84 -19.11 38.97 -37.71
C GLY A 84 -17.59 39.08 -37.44
N LYS A 85 -16.64 38.63 -38.29
CA LYS A 85 -16.63 37.91 -39.59
C LYS A 85 -15.16 37.66 -40.00
N GLY A 86 -14.86 36.55 -40.72
CA GLY A 86 -13.67 36.37 -41.60
C GLY A 86 -12.45 35.65 -40.99
N GLY A 87 -11.74 34.72 -41.65
CA GLY A 87 -11.81 34.19 -43.00
C GLY A 87 -10.75 33.10 -43.28
N LYS A 88 -11.08 32.20 -44.21
CA LYS A 88 -10.31 31.41 -45.20
C LYS A 88 -8.93 30.72 -44.92
N LYS A 89 -8.83 29.54 -45.55
CA LYS A 89 -7.69 28.64 -45.91
C LYS A 89 -7.38 27.58 -44.84
N GLY A 90 -7.48 26.27 -45.03
CA GLY A 90 -7.52 25.42 -46.21
C GLY A 90 -6.27 24.54 -46.20
N ARG A 91 -6.38 23.24 -45.86
CA ARG A 91 -5.46 22.16 -46.31
C ARG A 91 -5.90 20.76 -45.83
N GLN A 92 -6.05 19.87 -46.80
CA GLN A 92 -5.80 18.41 -46.84
C GLN A 92 -6.41 17.50 -45.75
N GLN A 93 -7.34 16.67 -46.20
CA GLN A 93 -7.73 15.40 -45.58
C GLN A 93 -6.53 14.46 -45.58
N GLU A 94 -6.19 13.96 -44.39
CA GLU A 94 -5.34 12.79 -44.21
C GLU A 94 -6.10 11.88 -43.24
N GLU A 95 -6.48 10.74 -43.78
CA GLU A 95 -7.24 9.68 -43.13
C GLU A 95 -6.28 8.94 -42.20
N VAL A 96 -6.42 9.13 -40.89
CA VAL A 96 -5.76 8.29 -39.88
C VAL A 96 -6.86 7.69 -39.01
N VAL A 97 -6.99 6.39 -39.16
CA VAL A 97 -7.89 5.46 -38.49
C VAL A 97 -7.88 5.73 -36.98
N GLU A 98 -9.00 6.23 -36.47
CA GLU A 98 -9.33 6.23 -35.06
C GLU A 98 -9.57 4.78 -34.64
N ASP A 99 -8.60 4.18 -33.96
CA ASP A 99 -8.82 2.93 -33.21
C ASP A 99 -9.59 3.28 -31.93
N GLN A 100 -10.90 3.49 -32.10
CA GLN A 100 -11.88 3.50 -31.03
C GLN A 100 -12.07 2.04 -30.59
N SER A 101 -11.14 1.50 -29.79
CA SER A 101 -11.46 0.32 -29.00
C SER A 101 -12.33 0.77 -27.83
N GLU A 102 -13.62 0.59 -28.05
CA GLU A 102 -14.76 0.87 -27.20
C GLU A 102 -14.51 0.70 -25.70
N GLU A 103 -14.86 1.74 -24.94
CA GLU A 103 -15.36 1.59 -23.59
C GLU A 103 -16.59 0.66 -23.63
N GLN A 104 -16.39 -0.62 -23.30
CA GLN A 104 -17.48 -1.41 -22.74
C GLN A 104 -17.42 -1.32 -21.22
N GLN A 105 -18.35 -0.51 -20.71
CA GLN A 105 -18.86 -0.61 -19.36
C GLN A 105 -19.47 -2.01 -19.18
N GLY A 106 -18.80 -2.84 -18.40
CA GLY A 106 -19.42 -3.97 -17.71
C GLY A 106 -19.55 -3.61 -16.23
N ALA A 107 -20.70 -3.07 -15.84
CA ALA A 107 -21.12 -3.13 -14.44
C ALA A 107 -21.74 -4.51 -14.21
N GLY A 108 -21.15 -5.30 -13.30
CA GLY A 108 -21.76 -6.52 -12.80
C GLY A 108 -20.98 -7.80 -13.07
N GLU A 109 -19.75 -7.89 -12.59
CA GLU A 109 -19.20 -9.15 -12.09
C GLU A 109 -18.59 -8.82 -10.74
N ASP A 110 -18.82 -9.64 -9.72
CA ASP A 110 -18.04 -9.61 -8.48
C ASP A 110 -16.57 -9.91 -8.87
N GLU A 111 -15.84 -8.92 -9.39
CA GLU A 111 -14.42 -9.03 -9.65
C GLU A 111 -13.79 -9.40 -8.32
N VAL A 112 -13.29 -10.62 -8.24
CA VAL A 112 -12.56 -11.11 -7.09
C VAL A 112 -11.36 -10.18 -6.90
N LEU A 113 -11.49 -9.22 -6.00
CA LEU A 113 -10.47 -8.23 -5.72
C LEU A 113 -9.23 -8.97 -5.23
N THR A 114 -8.09 -8.71 -5.84
CA THR A 114 -6.83 -9.25 -5.32
C THR A 114 -6.39 -8.47 -4.09
N VAL A 115 -5.51 -9.06 -3.27
CA VAL A 115 -4.86 -8.33 -2.17
C VAL A 115 -4.16 -7.06 -2.68
N LEU A 116 -3.54 -7.13 -3.87
CA LEU A 116 -2.94 -5.94 -4.48
C LEU A 116 -3.96 -4.87 -4.86
N ASP A 117 -5.13 -5.25 -5.35
CA ASP A 117 -6.18 -4.29 -5.70
C ASP A 117 -6.77 -3.62 -4.45
N THR A 118 -6.73 -4.30 -3.31
CA THR A 118 -7.11 -3.74 -2.00
C THR A 118 -6.05 -2.76 -1.47
N ILE A 119 -4.76 -3.05 -1.67
CA ILE A 119 -3.66 -2.17 -1.23
C ILE A 119 -3.50 -0.96 -2.16
N TRP A 120 -3.58 -1.20 -3.47
CA TRP A 120 -3.40 -0.20 -4.51
C TRP A 120 -4.45 -0.42 -5.60
N PRO A 121 -5.57 0.34 -5.60
CA PRO A 121 -6.60 0.21 -6.62
C PRO A 121 -6.09 0.59 -8.02
N LYS A 122 -6.52 -0.13 -9.05
CA LYS A 122 -6.07 0.10 -10.46
C LYS A 122 -6.37 1.51 -10.99
N LYS A 123 -7.40 2.16 -10.44
CA LYS A 123 -7.84 3.51 -10.85
C LYS A 123 -7.03 4.63 -10.20
N GLU A 124 -6.29 4.33 -9.13
CA GLU A 124 -5.60 5.35 -8.35
C GLU A 124 -4.17 5.60 -8.83
N GLY A 125 -3.80 6.87 -8.88
CA GLY A 125 -2.47 7.32 -9.26
C GLY A 125 -1.44 7.06 -8.17
N LEU A 126 -0.31 6.47 -8.55
CA LEU A 126 0.82 6.24 -7.65
C LEU A 126 1.87 7.34 -7.82
N THR A 127 2.43 7.80 -6.71
CA THR A 127 3.52 8.79 -6.69
C THR A 127 4.84 8.08 -6.41
N LEU A 128 5.84 8.33 -7.27
CA LEU A 128 7.20 7.88 -7.06
C LEU A 128 8.00 9.01 -6.40
N VAL A 129 8.40 8.79 -5.15
CA VAL A 129 9.27 9.69 -4.40
C VAL A 129 10.70 9.19 -4.49
N LYS A 130 11.58 9.99 -5.08
CA LYS A 130 13.02 9.67 -5.14
C LYS A 130 13.73 10.35 -3.98
N CYS A 131 14.46 9.58 -3.21
CA CYS A 131 15.22 10.03 -2.06
C CYS A 131 16.73 9.98 -2.34
N LYS A 132 17.53 10.52 -1.41
CA LYS A 132 18.98 10.32 -1.38
C LYS A 132 19.34 8.82 -1.30
N ASP A 133 20.60 8.51 -1.60
CA ASP A 133 21.15 7.15 -1.59
C ASP A 133 20.41 6.17 -2.52
N ALA A 134 19.92 6.68 -3.66
CA ALA A 134 19.19 5.90 -4.68
C ALA A 134 18.00 5.12 -4.12
N LEU A 135 17.38 5.64 -3.06
CA LEU A 135 16.16 5.10 -2.50
C LEU A 135 14.97 5.65 -3.28
N THR A 136 14.01 4.78 -3.60
CA THR A 136 12.75 5.13 -4.24
C THR A 136 11.58 4.60 -3.42
N ILE A 137 10.57 5.42 -3.20
CA ILE A 137 9.39 5.08 -2.41
C ILE A 137 8.16 5.22 -3.32
N LEU A 138 7.34 4.18 -3.33
CA LEU A 138 6.03 4.15 -3.96
C LEU A 138 4.99 4.57 -2.93
N ALA A 139 4.38 5.73 -3.14
CA ALA A 139 3.39 6.30 -2.23
C ALA A 139 2.03 6.48 -2.91
N LEU A 140 0.96 6.13 -2.19
CA LEU A 140 -0.43 6.28 -2.62
C LEU A 140 -1.11 7.30 -1.71
N HIS A 141 -1.63 8.40 -2.27
CA HIS A 141 -2.19 9.53 -1.50
C HIS A 141 -1.26 10.08 -0.39
N GLY A 142 0.06 9.97 -0.61
CA GLY A 142 1.08 10.36 0.36
C GLY A 142 1.47 9.25 1.35
N GLU A 143 0.76 8.12 1.40
CA GLU A 143 1.14 7.00 2.27
C GLU A 143 2.17 6.08 1.60
N PRO A 144 3.32 5.80 2.24
CA PRO A 144 4.34 4.92 1.67
C PRO A 144 3.91 3.45 1.72
N LEU A 145 3.84 2.80 0.56
CA LEU A 145 3.45 1.39 0.43
C LEU A 145 4.65 0.46 0.32
N PHE A 146 5.50 0.73 -0.67
CA PHE A 146 6.70 -0.05 -0.97
C PHE A 146 7.87 0.89 -1.18
N PHE A 147 9.08 0.42 -0.92
CA PHE A 147 10.30 1.14 -1.22
C PHE A 147 11.32 0.20 -1.86
N GLN A 148 12.25 0.76 -2.62
CA GLN A 148 13.30 0.04 -3.32
C GLN A 148 14.59 0.83 -3.18
N HIS A 149 15.69 0.12 -2.97
CA HIS A 149 17.04 0.70 -2.88
C HIS A 149 17.86 0.24 -4.08
N PHE A 150 18.39 1.19 -4.84
CA PHE A 150 19.02 0.95 -6.15
C PHE A 150 18.11 0.07 -7.05
N GLU A 151 18.68 -0.96 -7.67
CA GLU A 151 17.98 -1.96 -8.48
C GLU A 151 17.66 -3.23 -7.69
N GLY A 152 17.61 -3.14 -6.36
CA GLY A 152 17.29 -4.26 -5.48
C GLY A 152 15.81 -4.68 -5.49
N PRO A 153 15.42 -5.64 -4.63
CA PRO A 153 14.03 -6.02 -4.46
C PRO A 153 13.18 -4.86 -3.93
N TYR A 154 11.87 -4.87 -4.22
CA TYR A 154 10.91 -4.04 -3.50
C TYR A 154 10.77 -4.54 -2.08
N TYR A 155 10.61 -3.65 -1.12
CA TYR A 155 10.30 -3.96 0.27
C TYR A 155 8.96 -3.32 0.62
N PRO A 156 8.01 -4.05 1.24
CA PRO A 156 6.84 -3.43 1.81
C PRO A 156 7.23 -2.56 3.00
N THR A 157 6.43 -1.56 3.33
CA THR A 157 6.56 -0.90 4.63
C THR A 157 6.09 -1.82 5.76
N LEU A 158 6.60 -1.62 6.97
CA LEU A 158 6.18 -2.39 8.15
C LEU A 158 4.66 -2.30 8.37
N LYS A 159 4.03 -1.16 8.06
CA LYS A 159 2.58 -0.96 8.16
C LYS A 159 1.80 -1.91 7.24
N ILE A 160 2.27 -2.10 5.99
CA ILE A 160 1.67 -3.04 5.04
C ILE A 160 1.91 -4.48 5.50
N LEU A 161 3.11 -4.78 5.99
CA LEU A 161 3.45 -6.11 6.48
C LEU A 161 2.62 -6.50 7.71
N HIS A 162 2.30 -5.57 8.61
CA HIS A 162 1.42 -5.83 9.76
C HIS A 162 -0.01 -6.16 9.33
N LYS A 163 -0.53 -5.51 8.28
CA LYS A 163 -1.85 -5.84 7.71
C LYS A 163 -1.84 -7.20 6.98
N TYR A 164 -0.73 -7.51 6.31
CA TYR A 164 -0.59 -8.70 5.47
C TYR A 164 0.70 -9.47 5.81
N PRO A 165 0.73 -10.22 6.94
CA PRO A 165 1.95 -10.88 7.42
C PRO A 165 2.45 -11.99 6.50
N ALA A 166 1.58 -12.52 5.63
CA ALA A 166 1.91 -13.55 4.64
C ALA A 166 2.69 -13.03 3.42
N LEU A 167 2.94 -11.71 3.31
CA LEU A 167 3.73 -11.12 2.21
C LEU A 167 5.19 -11.57 2.20
N LEU A 168 5.77 -11.76 3.39
CA LEU A 168 7.18 -12.11 3.54
C LEU A 168 7.33 -13.39 4.38
N PRO A 169 8.33 -14.24 4.06
CA PRO A 169 8.69 -15.35 4.94
C PRO A 169 9.06 -14.84 6.33
N ARG A 170 8.61 -15.54 7.37
CA ARG A 170 8.87 -15.18 8.76
C ARG A 170 10.20 -15.77 9.26
N VAL A 171 10.96 -14.96 9.98
CA VAL A 171 12.10 -15.38 10.81
C VAL A 171 11.93 -14.78 12.20
N GLY A 172 12.28 -15.52 13.25
CA GLY A 172 12.14 -15.09 14.64
C GLY A 172 13.48 -14.88 15.31
N VAL A 173 13.64 -13.76 16.01
CA VAL A 173 14.86 -13.43 16.77
C VAL A 173 14.72 -13.75 18.25
N ASP A 174 15.84 -14.07 18.88
CA ASP A 174 15.95 -14.28 20.32
C ASP A 174 15.54 -13.02 21.12
N ARG A 175 15.08 -13.24 22.36
CA ARG A 175 14.76 -12.16 23.31
C ARG A 175 15.90 -11.15 23.49
N GLY A 176 17.15 -11.62 23.54
CA GLY A 176 18.31 -10.75 23.71
C GLY A 176 18.61 -9.85 22.50
N ALA A 177 18.21 -10.29 21.31
CA ALA A 177 18.45 -9.57 20.06
C ALA A 177 17.46 -8.43 19.82
N ILE A 178 16.24 -8.51 20.36
CA ILE A 178 15.13 -7.55 20.13
C ILE A 178 15.59 -6.09 20.26
N LYS A 179 16.26 -5.75 21.36
CA LYS A 179 16.71 -4.36 21.63
C LYS A 179 17.67 -3.83 20.56
N PHE A 180 18.49 -4.70 19.98
CA PHE A 180 19.50 -4.33 19.00
C PHE A 180 18.88 -4.17 17.62
N VAL A 181 17.91 -5.01 17.27
CA VAL A 181 17.18 -4.88 16.00
C VAL A 181 16.35 -3.58 16.00
N LEU A 182 15.73 -3.22 17.12
CA LEU A 182 15.06 -1.91 17.28
C LEU A 182 16.02 -0.70 17.24
N ALA A 183 17.33 -0.93 17.38
CA ALA A 183 18.34 0.10 17.19
C ALA A 183 18.87 0.15 15.74
N GLY A 184 18.35 -0.71 14.86
CA GLY A 184 18.74 -0.87 13.46
C GLY A 184 20.01 -1.71 13.24
N ALA A 185 20.39 -2.57 14.20
CA ALA A 185 21.53 -3.47 14.04
C ALA A 185 21.19 -4.68 13.17
N ASN A 186 22.18 -5.20 12.44
CA ASN A 186 22.05 -6.45 11.71
C ASN A 186 21.87 -7.65 12.65
N ILE A 187 21.21 -8.68 12.15
CA ILE A 187 20.88 -9.88 12.93
C ILE A 187 21.95 -10.93 12.66
N MET A 188 22.68 -11.27 13.72
CA MET A 188 23.72 -12.29 13.67
C MET A 188 23.11 -13.69 13.75
N CYS A 189 23.75 -14.69 13.14
CA CYS A 189 23.27 -16.07 13.13
C CYS A 189 22.92 -16.63 14.53
N PRO A 190 23.71 -16.39 15.61
CA PRO A 190 23.34 -16.83 16.96
C PRO A 190 22.01 -16.29 17.47
N GLY A 191 21.58 -15.12 16.99
CA GLY A 191 20.29 -14.53 17.33
C GLY A 191 19.09 -15.23 16.67
N LEU A 192 19.34 -16.06 15.65
CA LEU A 192 18.32 -16.79 14.89
C LEU A 192 18.30 -18.30 15.20
N THR A 193 19.37 -18.83 15.81
CA THR A 193 19.51 -20.26 16.15
C THR A 193 19.27 -20.56 17.63
N SER A 194 18.96 -19.54 18.43
CA SER A 194 18.65 -19.70 19.86
C SER A 194 17.38 -20.53 20.10
N PRO A 195 17.16 -21.06 21.32
CA PRO A 195 15.94 -21.81 21.65
C PRO A 195 14.65 -20.99 21.55
N THR A 196 14.74 -19.66 21.63
CA THR A 196 13.57 -18.76 21.51
C THR A 196 13.46 -18.12 20.13
N ALA A 197 14.44 -18.35 19.26
CA ALA A 197 14.38 -17.93 17.87
C ALA A 197 13.57 -18.91 17.02
N TYR A 198 13.18 -18.45 15.83
CA TYR A 198 12.46 -19.28 14.87
C TYR A 198 13.12 -19.17 13.51
N LEU A 199 13.51 -20.30 12.95
CA LEU A 199 13.92 -20.41 11.56
C LEU A 199 13.01 -21.42 10.85
N PRO A 200 12.59 -21.16 9.61
CA PRO A 200 11.88 -22.12 8.79
C PRO A 200 12.61 -23.48 8.73
N PRO A 201 11.88 -24.60 8.67
CA PRO A 201 12.49 -25.91 8.51
C PRO A 201 13.23 -25.99 7.16
N THR A 202 14.17 -26.93 7.04
CA THR A 202 14.94 -27.17 5.80
C THR A 202 14.06 -27.44 4.57
N SER A 203 12.85 -27.96 4.75
CA SER A 203 11.87 -28.13 3.67
C SER A 203 11.38 -26.80 3.06
N ALA A 204 11.50 -25.70 3.81
CA ALA A 204 11.14 -24.35 3.42
C ALA A 204 12.37 -23.42 3.53
N ASN A 205 13.51 -23.87 3.01
CA ASN A 205 14.75 -23.10 3.04
C ASN A 205 14.59 -21.78 2.26
N ILE A 206 14.95 -20.67 2.91
CA ILE A 206 15.00 -19.35 2.28
C ILE A 206 16.43 -19.10 1.79
N PRO A 207 16.64 -18.84 0.48
CA PRO A 207 17.96 -18.56 -0.05
C PRO A 207 18.47 -17.18 0.39
N SER A 208 19.78 -16.97 0.25
CA SER A 208 20.40 -15.65 0.42
C SER A 208 19.82 -14.65 -0.61
N GLY A 209 19.74 -13.37 -0.23
CA GLY A 209 19.19 -12.30 -1.05
C GLY A 209 17.66 -12.21 -1.05
N THR A 210 16.98 -12.89 -0.13
CA THR A 210 15.50 -12.89 -0.03
C THR A 210 15.03 -11.93 1.07
N PRO A 211 14.07 -11.04 0.79
CA PRO A 211 13.44 -10.22 1.83
C PRO A 211 12.65 -11.09 2.83
N VAL A 212 12.84 -10.84 4.12
CA VAL A 212 12.20 -11.58 5.22
C VAL A 212 11.62 -10.65 6.27
N ALA A 213 10.54 -11.10 6.91
CA ALA A 213 9.93 -10.43 8.05
C ALA A 213 10.52 -10.98 9.35
N VAL A 214 11.02 -10.08 10.19
CA VAL A 214 11.68 -10.41 11.45
C VAL A 214 10.69 -10.22 12.61
N TYR A 215 10.40 -11.30 13.34
CA TYR A 215 9.49 -11.31 14.49
C TYR A 215 10.27 -11.45 15.78
N ALA A 216 9.76 -10.81 16.84
CA ALA A 216 10.28 -10.99 18.18
C ALA A 216 9.63 -12.19 18.86
N TYR A 217 10.38 -12.87 19.73
CA TYR A 217 9.81 -13.92 20.57
C TYR A 217 8.61 -13.40 21.38
N GLY A 218 7.48 -14.10 21.27
CA GLY A 218 6.24 -13.77 21.99
C GLY A 218 5.49 -12.55 21.45
N LYS A 219 5.80 -12.10 20.22
CA LYS A 219 5.08 -11.03 19.52
C LYS A 219 4.53 -11.52 18.19
N GLU A 220 3.31 -11.09 17.89
CA GLU A 220 2.61 -11.46 16.66
C GLU A 220 2.92 -10.52 15.50
N GLU A 221 3.47 -9.33 15.77
CA GLU A 221 3.80 -8.32 14.78
C GLU A 221 5.29 -8.36 14.41
N ALA A 222 5.57 -8.04 13.13
CA ALA A 222 6.94 -7.93 12.64
C ALA A 222 7.63 -6.71 13.26
N LEU A 223 8.83 -6.92 13.76
CA LEU A 223 9.68 -5.89 14.36
C LEU A 223 10.60 -5.22 13.34
N ALA A 224 10.99 -5.94 12.31
CA ALA A 224 11.84 -5.42 11.24
C ALA A 224 11.63 -6.19 9.94
N ILE A 225 12.10 -5.59 8.84
CA ILE A 225 12.26 -6.26 7.55
C ILE A 225 13.75 -6.30 7.27
N GLY A 226 14.21 -7.46 6.83
CA GLY A 226 15.61 -7.67 6.49
C GLY A 226 15.79 -8.40 5.18
N LEU A 227 17.03 -8.42 4.72
CA LEU A 227 17.49 -9.21 3.58
C LEU A 227 18.37 -10.34 4.09
N THR A 228 18.10 -11.58 3.70
CA THR A 228 18.95 -12.70 4.10
C THR A 228 20.36 -12.55 3.51
N ALA A 229 21.39 -12.51 4.34
CA ALA A 229 22.78 -12.53 3.89
C ALA A 229 23.25 -13.97 3.59
N MET A 230 22.67 -14.95 4.30
CA MET A 230 22.97 -16.37 4.18
C MET A 230 21.67 -17.17 4.06
N SER A 231 21.71 -18.39 3.52
CA SER A 231 20.52 -19.25 3.49
C SER A 231 20.12 -19.70 4.89
N THR A 232 18.85 -20.04 5.11
CA THR A 232 18.39 -20.46 6.45
C THR A 232 19.06 -21.74 6.94
N ASP A 233 19.45 -22.63 6.03
CA ASP A 233 20.22 -23.83 6.37
C ASP A 233 21.67 -23.47 6.74
N ASP A 234 22.30 -22.53 6.03
CA ASP A 234 23.64 -22.06 6.36
C ASP A 234 23.67 -21.33 7.71
N ILE A 235 22.65 -20.54 8.01
CA ILE A 235 22.50 -19.87 9.32
C ILE A 235 22.49 -20.91 10.45
N ARG A 236 21.76 -22.02 10.26
CA ARG A 236 21.67 -23.11 11.22
C ARG A 236 22.99 -23.86 11.40
N ASN A 237 23.70 -24.11 10.30
CA ASN A 237 24.92 -24.93 10.29
C ASN A 237 26.18 -24.14 10.71
N ILE A 238 26.34 -22.92 10.20
CA ILE A 238 27.55 -22.11 10.42
C ILE A 238 27.48 -21.37 11.76
N ASN A 239 26.29 -20.87 12.12
CA ASN A 239 26.00 -20.15 13.37
C ASN A 239 26.99 -19.00 13.71
N LYS A 240 27.55 -18.36 12.68
CA LYS A 240 28.49 -17.24 12.78
C LYS A 240 28.17 -16.22 11.68
N ASN A 241 28.63 -14.98 11.87
CA ASN A 241 28.43 -13.85 10.96
C ASN A 241 26.98 -13.32 10.92
N CYS A 242 26.75 -12.37 10.02
CA CYS A 242 25.45 -11.77 9.74
C CYS A 242 24.56 -12.79 9.02
N GLY A 243 23.41 -13.11 9.58
CA GLY A 243 22.41 -13.96 8.92
C GLY A 243 21.41 -13.13 8.12
N VAL A 244 20.97 -12.01 8.68
CA VAL A 244 19.98 -11.11 8.06
C VAL A 244 20.41 -9.66 8.25
N GLU A 245 20.51 -8.93 7.16
CA GLU A 245 20.78 -7.49 7.14
C GLU A 245 19.47 -6.72 7.36
N THR A 246 19.47 -5.79 8.32
CA THR A 246 18.25 -5.04 8.65
C THR A 246 18.06 -3.87 7.70
N VAL A 247 16.91 -3.82 7.04
CA VAL A 247 16.56 -2.77 6.07
C VAL A 247 15.78 -1.66 6.76
N THR A 248 14.64 -2.02 7.36
CA THR A 248 13.74 -1.15 8.13
C THR A 248 13.35 -1.84 9.42
N TYR A 249 13.09 -1.07 10.47
CA TYR A 249 12.75 -1.58 11.80
C TYR A 249 11.70 -0.69 12.46
N LEU A 250 10.99 -1.27 13.41
CA LEU A 250 9.94 -0.57 14.14
C LEU A 250 10.54 0.61 14.92
N GLY A 251 10.02 1.81 14.70
CA GLY A 251 10.56 3.02 15.30
C GLY A 251 11.73 3.64 14.51
N ASP A 252 11.97 3.24 13.27
CA ASP A 252 12.77 4.04 12.34
C ASP A 252 12.01 5.29 11.87
N ASP A 253 12.67 6.14 11.08
CA ASP A 253 12.04 7.37 10.61
C ASP A 253 10.91 7.10 9.62
N LEU A 254 11.02 6.06 8.78
CA LEU A 254 9.96 5.69 7.84
C LEU A 254 8.69 5.24 8.57
N TRP A 255 8.84 4.50 9.67
CA TRP A 255 7.73 4.07 10.52
C TRP A 255 6.97 5.26 11.12
N ARG A 256 7.71 6.28 11.59
CA ARG A 256 7.13 7.51 12.14
C ARG A 256 6.41 8.36 11.10
N LEU A 257 6.70 8.18 9.81
CA LEU A 257 6.05 8.92 8.75
C LEU A 257 4.68 8.34 8.44
N GLU A 258 3.66 9.17 8.60
CA GLU A 258 2.31 8.88 8.15
C GLU A 258 2.15 9.24 6.68
N LYS A 259 2.68 10.40 6.27
CA LYS A 259 2.61 10.92 4.91
C LYS A 259 3.94 11.49 4.46
N ILE A 260 4.22 11.34 3.17
CA ILE A 260 5.43 11.83 2.48
C ILE A 260 5.10 12.90 1.45
#